data_AF-A0A6H9GX37-F1
#
_entry.id   AF-A0A6H9GX37-F1
#
_cell.length_a   1.000
_cell.length_b   1.000
_cell.length_c   1.000
_cell.angle_alpha   90.00
_cell.angle_beta   90.00
_cell.angle_gamma   90.00
#
_symmetry.space_group_name_H-M   'P 1'
#
loop_
_entity.id
_entity.type
_entity.pdbx_description
1 polymer ?
#
loop_
_entity_poly.entity_id
_entity_poly.type
_entity_poly.pdbx_seq_one_letter_code
_entity_poly.pdbx_strand_id
1 'polypeptide(L)'
;MPFCQRGSPDILLKNHLPAANTMPVKGQAKTIGMLIPTLLQGDVEGWRNTGWAGVTSTTEELLRYWFEEERDGANFHPCQRQAIETIIYCHEILGIQNPYQLYQEFAPGHPRVAEASRSKTLQDELAPITFPKYCLKMATGSGKTWVLNALLVWHYFNALNNERPGLFTNRFLIVTPGKEVQKRILDAVKLGGEADINKTLFMPPGVRWRERFNFELYEPSDFRENLDLTDKSFVMVTNWQQFRFAKDDPSLWEDLLGEREETPKAEIIADLLTEYPDICILNDEAHHVHAAKRPNKETGKDEELIWRRFMTFLYQQQSERHADKDYRVFQQIDFSATPFFGSGENKDYFPHIVYDYNLAQASADMLVKQLFLEQRQGYNLEALDFRAERGPSQGKKRGEIVGLSPGQKVMLEIGKEKLEQLTEVKQTLYFRISC
;
A
#
# COMPACT_ATOMS: atom_id res chain seq x y z
N MET A 1 -22.61 7.24 -62.73
CA MET A 1 -24.01 6.98 -62.29
C MET A 1 -24.29 5.50 -62.42
N PRO A 2 -25.20 4.91 -61.62
CA PRO A 2 -26.11 5.52 -60.65
C PRO A 2 -25.77 5.09 -59.19
N PHE A 3 -25.89 5.86 -58.10
CA PHE A 3 -26.89 6.83 -57.62
C PHE A 3 -28.32 6.28 -57.56
N CYS A 4 -28.78 5.91 -56.37
CA CYS A 4 -30.20 6.01 -56.03
C CYS A 4 -30.38 6.30 -54.53
N GLN A 5 -30.98 7.47 -54.26
CA GLN A 5 -31.48 7.94 -52.97
C GLN A 5 -32.90 7.44 -52.70
N ARG A 6 -33.35 7.66 -51.45
CA ARG A 6 -34.72 7.75 -50.87
C ARG A 6 -34.97 6.61 -49.87
N GLY A 7 -35.41 6.84 -48.63
CA GLY A 7 -35.80 8.07 -47.94
C GLY A 7 -36.19 7.72 -46.48
N SER A 8 -36.09 8.71 -45.61
CA SER A 8 -36.53 8.66 -44.20
C SER A 8 -38.06 8.52 -44.08
N PRO A 9 -38.54 8.05 -42.93
CA PRO A 9 -39.60 8.78 -42.27
C PRO A 9 -39.31 9.02 -40.78
N ASP A 10 -39.34 10.30 -40.42
CA ASP A 10 -39.49 10.79 -39.05
C ASP A 10 -40.83 10.34 -38.47
N ILE A 11 -40.82 9.74 -37.27
CA ILE A 11 -41.99 9.71 -36.38
C ILE A 11 -41.57 10.25 -35.02
N LEU A 12 -42.04 11.47 -34.77
CA LEU A 12 -42.07 12.17 -33.49
C LEU A 12 -42.91 11.38 -32.47
N LEU A 13 -42.30 11.02 -31.34
CA LEU A 13 -43.00 10.79 -30.07
C LEU A 13 -42.30 11.62 -28.99
N LYS A 14 -42.77 12.87 -28.83
CA LYS A 14 -42.61 13.62 -27.58
C LYS A 14 -43.60 13.04 -26.57
N ASN A 15 -43.13 12.62 -25.40
CA ASN A 15 -43.81 12.86 -24.13
C ASN A 15 -42.94 12.50 -22.90
N HIS A 16 -42.66 13.54 -22.11
CA HIS A 16 -42.64 13.58 -20.65
C HIS A 16 -41.72 12.60 -19.89
N LEU A 17 -40.45 13.02 -19.70
CA LEU A 17 -39.64 12.57 -18.56
C LEU A 17 -39.96 13.48 -17.35
N PRO A 18 -40.37 12.93 -16.19
CA PRO A 18 -40.58 13.75 -15.00
C PRO A 18 -39.24 14.27 -14.49
N ALA A 19 -39.25 15.53 -14.04
CA ALA A 19 -38.13 16.20 -13.39
C ALA A 19 -37.56 15.29 -12.28
N ALA A 20 -36.27 14.98 -12.39
CA ALA A 20 -35.54 14.26 -11.36
C ALA A 20 -35.55 15.09 -10.08
N ASN A 21 -36.32 14.64 -9.09
CA ASN A 21 -36.21 15.10 -7.72
C ASN A 21 -34.75 14.94 -7.28
N THR A 22 -34.07 16.08 -7.10
CA THR A 22 -32.75 16.15 -6.46
C THR A 22 -32.91 15.81 -4.99
N MET A 23 -32.74 14.53 -4.65
CA MET A 23 -32.37 14.17 -3.28
C MET A 23 -30.91 14.57 -3.05
N PRO A 24 -30.55 15.11 -1.86
CA PRO A 24 -29.18 15.48 -1.57
C PRO A 24 -28.34 14.20 -1.49
N VAL A 25 -27.34 14.09 -2.37
CA VAL A 25 -26.35 13.00 -2.33
C VAL A 25 -25.50 13.17 -1.07
N LYS A 26 -25.88 12.47 0.01
CA LYS A 26 -25.00 12.25 1.17
C LYS A 26 -23.84 11.36 0.71
N GLY A 27 -22.67 11.94 0.44
CA GLY A 27 -21.49 11.15 0.05
C GLY A 27 -20.20 11.91 -0.31
N GLN A 28 -20.16 13.23 -0.25
CA GLN A 28 -19.02 14.01 -0.77
C GLN A 28 -17.68 13.77 -0.03
N ALA A 29 -17.69 13.36 1.25
CA ALA A 29 -16.45 13.11 2.01
C ALA A 29 -15.64 11.90 1.50
N LYS A 30 -16.27 10.91 0.83
CA LYS A 30 -15.64 9.63 0.45
C LYS A 30 -14.59 9.73 -0.68
N THR A 31 -14.39 10.90 -1.29
CA THR A 31 -13.53 11.07 -2.48
C THR A 31 -12.41 12.11 -2.33
N ILE A 32 -12.33 12.80 -1.18
CA ILE A 32 -11.31 13.85 -0.96
C ILE A 32 -9.88 13.29 -1.03
N GLY A 33 -9.64 12.11 -0.45
CA GLY A 33 -8.34 11.43 -0.52
C GLY A 33 -7.92 11.02 -1.94
N MET A 34 -8.86 10.99 -2.90
CA MET A 34 -8.58 10.63 -4.30
C MET A 34 -8.37 11.85 -5.21
N LEU A 35 -8.53 13.07 -4.68
CA LEU A 35 -8.41 14.30 -5.47
C LEU A 35 -6.96 14.59 -5.85
N ILE A 36 -6.06 14.63 -4.86
CA ILE A 36 -4.63 14.88 -5.04
C ILE A 36 -3.96 13.89 -6.01
N PRO A 37 -4.12 12.56 -5.89
CA PRO A 37 -3.46 11.63 -6.81
C PRO A 37 -3.92 11.79 -8.26
N THR A 38 -5.18 12.15 -8.48
CA THR A 38 -5.71 12.42 -9.82
C THR A 38 -5.06 13.65 -10.45
N LEU A 39 -4.86 14.70 -9.66
CA LEU A 39 -4.23 15.94 -10.13
C LEU A 39 -2.72 15.78 -10.33
N LEU A 40 -2.04 15.07 -9.43
CA LEU A 40 -0.60 14.78 -9.54
C LEU A 40 -0.25 13.99 -10.80
N GLN A 41 -1.14 13.12 -11.30
CA GLN A 41 -0.86 12.32 -12.49
C GLN A 41 -0.45 13.18 -13.70
N GLY A 42 -1.18 14.27 -13.98
CA GLY A 42 -0.87 15.16 -15.10
C GLY A 42 0.41 15.95 -14.89
N ASP A 43 0.64 16.44 -13.67
CA ASP A 43 1.83 17.21 -13.31
C ASP A 43 3.11 16.37 -13.36
N VAL A 44 3.06 15.14 -12.82
CA VAL A 44 4.19 14.20 -12.88
C VAL A 44 4.49 13.80 -14.31
N GLU A 45 3.47 13.59 -15.16
CA GLU A 45 3.67 13.34 -16.59
C GLU A 45 4.31 14.54 -17.30
N GLY A 46 3.83 15.75 -17.03
CA GLY A 46 4.41 16.99 -17.56
C GLY A 46 5.88 17.15 -17.14
N TRP A 47 6.18 16.94 -15.86
CA TRP A 47 7.53 16.98 -15.32
C TRP A 47 8.44 15.91 -15.93
N ARG A 48 7.96 14.66 -16.07
CA ARG A 48 8.68 13.58 -16.77
C ARG A 48 9.07 14.00 -18.18
N ASN A 49 8.18 14.66 -18.91
CA ASN A 49 8.42 15.10 -20.30
C ASN A 49 9.49 16.21 -20.40
N THR A 50 9.87 16.86 -19.29
CA THR A 50 11.02 17.78 -19.25
C THR A 50 12.36 17.06 -19.13
N GLY A 51 12.38 15.72 -18.99
CA GLY A 51 13.56 14.95 -18.63
C GLY A 51 13.89 15.03 -17.14
N TRP A 52 12.85 15.07 -16.29
CA TRP A 52 12.97 15.14 -14.82
C TRP A 52 13.75 16.35 -14.30
N ALA A 53 13.55 17.52 -14.90
CA ALA A 53 14.26 18.73 -14.51
C ALA A 53 14.12 19.03 -13.00
N GLY A 54 15.22 19.46 -12.38
CA GLY A 54 15.24 19.95 -11.00
C GLY A 54 15.48 18.89 -9.91
N VAL A 55 15.76 17.63 -10.25
CA VAL A 55 16.22 16.62 -9.27
C VAL A 55 17.72 16.71 -9.01
N THR A 56 18.23 15.95 -8.04
CA THR A 56 19.68 15.78 -7.82
C THR A 56 20.36 15.03 -8.97
N SER A 57 21.69 15.14 -9.07
CA SER A 57 22.46 14.40 -10.09
C SER A 57 22.30 12.89 -9.90
N THR A 58 22.30 12.43 -8.65
CA THR A 58 22.09 11.02 -8.32
C THR A 58 20.71 10.52 -8.74
N THR A 59 19.66 11.30 -8.51
CA THR A 59 18.29 10.94 -8.92
C THR A 59 18.15 10.93 -10.43
N GLU A 60 18.71 11.91 -11.15
CA GLU A 60 18.67 11.94 -12.62
C GLU A 60 19.31 10.67 -13.21
N GLU A 61 20.50 10.29 -12.74
CA GLU A 61 21.19 9.09 -13.20
C GLU A 61 20.37 7.80 -12.94
N LEU A 62 19.73 7.68 -11.76
CA LEU A 62 18.85 6.55 -11.47
C LEU A 62 17.62 6.50 -12.36
N LEU A 63 16.97 7.65 -12.61
CA LEU A 63 15.77 7.72 -13.45
C LEU A 63 16.09 7.38 -14.91
N ARG A 64 17.20 7.92 -15.45
CA ARG A 64 17.69 7.57 -16.78
C ARG A 64 18.03 6.09 -16.88
N TYR A 65 18.76 5.57 -15.89
CA TYR A 65 19.01 4.14 -15.79
C TYR A 65 17.67 3.42 -15.85
N TRP A 66 16.79 3.57 -14.87
CA TRP A 66 15.56 2.78 -14.76
C TRP A 66 14.63 2.86 -15.96
N PHE A 67 14.51 4.02 -16.62
CA PHE A 67 13.41 4.28 -17.55
C PHE A 67 13.82 4.68 -18.98
N GLU A 68 15.11 4.94 -19.25
CA GLU A 68 15.61 5.23 -20.61
C GLU A 68 16.52 4.12 -21.14
N GLU A 69 17.27 3.43 -20.28
CA GLU A 69 18.14 2.34 -20.73
C GLU A 69 17.33 1.10 -21.10
N GLU A 70 17.52 0.63 -22.33
CA GLU A 70 17.02 -0.68 -22.73
C GLU A 70 17.77 -1.78 -21.98
N ARG A 71 17.02 -2.71 -21.40
CA ARG A 71 17.58 -3.87 -20.70
C ARG A 71 16.90 -5.15 -21.12
N ASP A 72 17.73 -6.17 -21.28
CA ASP A 72 17.28 -7.55 -21.35
C ASP A 72 16.80 -8.02 -19.96
N GLY A 73 15.59 -8.56 -19.90
CA GLY A 73 15.02 -9.16 -18.68
C GLY A 73 14.05 -8.25 -17.93
N ALA A 74 14.25 -8.13 -16.61
CA ALA A 74 13.33 -7.45 -15.71
C ALA A 74 13.34 -5.94 -15.93
N ASN A 75 12.15 -5.34 -16.10
CA ASN A 75 11.94 -3.91 -16.22
C ASN A 75 10.78 -3.46 -15.34
N PHE A 76 10.77 -2.19 -14.94
CA PHE A 76 9.63 -1.61 -14.23
C PHE A 76 8.43 -1.50 -15.17
N HIS A 77 7.26 -1.91 -14.69
CA HIS A 77 6.01 -1.65 -15.40
C HIS A 77 5.66 -0.15 -15.36
N PRO A 78 4.85 0.37 -16.31
CA PRO A 78 4.45 1.78 -16.33
C PRO A 78 3.85 2.27 -15.01
N CYS A 79 3.05 1.43 -14.34
CA CYS A 79 2.47 1.76 -13.04
C CYS A 79 3.51 1.82 -11.90
N GLN A 80 4.61 1.07 -11.99
CA GLN A 80 5.70 1.13 -11.02
C GLN A 80 6.54 2.38 -11.26
N ARG A 81 6.85 2.68 -12.54
CA ARG A 81 7.51 3.94 -12.93
C ARG A 81 6.77 5.15 -12.41
N GLN A 82 5.46 5.23 -12.68
CA GLN A 82 4.64 6.36 -12.23
C GLN A 82 4.62 6.47 -10.70
N ALA A 83 4.56 5.36 -9.95
CA ALA A 83 4.64 5.38 -8.50
C ALA A 83 5.98 5.96 -7.98
N ILE A 84 7.10 5.51 -8.57
CA ILE A 84 8.45 5.97 -8.23
C ILE A 84 8.59 7.48 -8.52
N GLU A 85 8.25 7.88 -9.73
CA GLU A 85 8.33 9.29 -10.16
C GLU A 85 7.44 10.20 -9.32
N THR A 86 6.24 9.76 -8.93
CA THR A 86 5.35 10.55 -8.06
C THR A 86 5.95 10.81 -6.68
N ILE A 87 6.61 9.83 -6.06
CA ILE A 87 7.28 10.05 -4.76
C ILE A 87 8.44 11.03 -4.93
N ILE A 88 9.27 10.83 -5.96
CA ILE A 88 10.41 11.72 -6.25
C ILE A 88 9.91 13.15 -6.49
N TYR A 89 8.84 13.32 -7.28
CA TYR A 89 8.25 14.62 -7.55
C TYR A 89 7.74 15.31 -6.27
N CYS A 90 6.97 14.60 -5.44
CA CYS A 90 6.47 15.13 -4.18
C CYS A 90 7.59 15.51 -3.20
N HIS A 91 8.69 14.76 -3.21
CA HIS A 91 9.79 14.92 -2.26
C HIS A 91 10.83 15.95 -2.71
N GLU A 92 11.35 15.84 -3.94
CA GLU A 92 12.44 16.70 -4.44
C GLU A 92 11.97 17.97 -5.15
N ILE A 93 10.79 17.93 -5.78
CA ILE A 93 10.30 19.04 -6.60
C ILE A 93 9.29 19.89 -5.81
N LEU A 94 8.27 19.25 -5.25
CA LEU A 94 7.29 19.95 -4.42
C LEU A 94 7.83 20.25 -3.01
N GLY A 95 8.82 19.49 -2.53
CA GLY A 95 9.44 19.74 -1.22
C GLY A 95 8.48 19.60 -0.05
N ILE A 96 7.48 18.71 -0.14
CA ILE A 96 6.40 18.57 0.83
C ILE A 96 6.95 18.16 2.20
N GLN A 97 6.77 19.02 3.21
CA GLN A 97 7.20 18.81 4.59
C GLN A 97 6.13 18.14 5.46
N ASN A 98 4.87 18.17 5.02
CA ASN A 98 3.78 17.42 5.64
C ASN A 98 2.61 17.26 4.63
N PRO A 99 1.72 16.26 4.81
CA PRO A 99 0.68 16.00 3.81
C PRO A 99 -0.33 17.13 3.66
N TYR A 100 -0.51 17.98 4.68
CA TYR A 100 -1.44 19.10 4.59
C TYR A 100 -0.97 20.15 3.59
N GLN A 101 0.34 20.35 3.43
CA GLN A 101 0.92 21.24 2.42
C GLN A 101 0.53 20.84 0.99
N LEU A 102 0.35 19.55 0.68
CA LEU A 102 -0.15 19.13 -0.64
C LEU A 102 -1.51 19.76 -0.96
N TYR A 103 -2.39 19.92 0.04
CA TYR A 103 -3.70 20.53 -0.16
C TYR A 103 -3.64 22.08 -0.18
N GLN A 104 -2.55 22.68 0.29
CA GLN A 104 -2.38 24.12 0.34
C GLN A 104 -1.58 24.67 -0.85
N GLU A 105 -0.52 23.98 -1.26
CA GLU A 105 0.52 24.53 -2.13
C GLU A 105 0.48 23.95 -3.55
N PHE A 106 0.12 22.68 -3.71
CA PHE A 106 0.15 22.01 -5.02
C PHE A 106 -0.89 22.57 -6.01
N ALA A 107 -2.15 22.70 -5.57
CA ALA A 107 -3.24 23.15 -6.45
C ALA A 107 -4.22 24.11 -5.74
N PRO A 108 -3.76 25.24 -5.16
CA PRO A 108 -4.60 26.16 -4.38
C PRO A 108 -5.77 26.75 -5.18
N GLY A 109 -5.60 26.91 -6.50
CA GLY A 109 -6.65 27.43 -7.39
C GLY A 109 -7.73 26.42 -7.77
N HIS A 110 -7.55 25.13 -7.48
CA HIS A 110 -8.53 24.11 -7.84
C HIS A 110 -9.71 24.15 -6.86
N PRO A 111 -10.96 24.39 -7.30
CA PRO A 111 -12.09 24.65 -6.38
C PRO A 111 -12.31 23.54 -5.34
N ARG A 112 -12.19 22.27 -5.75
CA ARG A 112 -12.34 21.12 -4.84
C ARG A 112 -11.18 20.97 -3.87
N VAL A 113 -9.97 21.41 -4.23
CA VAL A 113 -8.80 21.36 -3.33
C VAL A 113 -8.95 22.45 -2.28
N ALA A 114 -9.33 23.66 -2.69
CA ALA A 114 -9.63 24.76 -1.78
C ALA A 114 -10.80 24.46 -0.84
N GLU A 115 -11.80 23.68 -1.27
CA GLU A 115 -12.86 23.18 -0.40
C GLU A 115 -12.34 22.10 0.56
N ALA A 116 -11.59 21.12 0.06
CA ALA A 116 -11.02 20.05 0.86
C ALA A 116 -10.07 20.56 1.95
N SER A 117 -9.22 21.55 1.66
CA SER A 117 -8.29 22.15 2.64
C SER A 117 -9.00 22.88 3.77
N ARG A 118 -10.25 23.33 3.56
CA ARG A 118 -11.11 23.92 4.59
C ARG A 118 -11.92 22.88 5.39
N SER A 119 -11.85 21.61 5.00
CA SER A 119 -12.55 20.53 5.71
C SER A 119 -11.92 20.29 7.07
N LYS A 120 -12.72 20.45 8.13
CA LYS A 120 -12.28 20.18 9.50
C LYS A 120 -11.82 18.73 9.68
N THR A 121 -12.51 17.77 9.08
CA THR A 121 -12.13 16.35 9.15
C THR A 121 -10.74 16.11 8.56
N LEU A 122 -10.42 16.74 7.42
CA LEU A 122 -9.10 16.61 6.80
C LEU A 122 -8.02 17.27 7.65
N GLN A 123 -8.31 18.45 8.21
CA GLN A 123 -7.41 19.15 9.13
C GLN A 123 -7.14 18.33 10.39
N ASP A 124 -8.17 17.78 11.03
CA ASP A 124 -8.03 16.98 12.25
C ASP A 124 -7.19 15.70 12.02
N GLU A 125 -7.27 15.11 10.82
CA GLU A 125 -6.46 13.94 10.44
C GLU A 125 -5.02 14.29 10.06
N LEU A 126 -4.80 15.42 9.37
CA LEU A 126 -3.47 15.78 8.84
C LEU A 126 -2.64 16.68 9.77
N ALA A 127 -3.26 17.54 10.59
CA ALA A 127 -2.55 18.47 11.47
C ALA A 127 -1.56 17.80 12.44
N PRO A 128 -1.82 16.59 12.98
CA PRO A 128 -0.85 15.89 13.83
C PRO A 128 0.38 15.37 13.07
N ILE A 129 0.33 15.29 11.74
CA ILE A 129 1.40 14.76 10.90
C ILE A 129 2.27 15.94 10.47
N THR A 130 3.39 16.15 11.16
CA THR A 130 4.29 17.28 10.96
C THR A 130 5.56 16.93 10.18
N PHE A 131 5.53 15.80 9.48
CA PHE A 131 6.64 15.26 8.70
C PHE A 131 6.16 14.77 7.32
N PRO A 132 7.05 14.67 6.31
CA PRO A 132 6.72 14.14 5.00
C PRO A 132 6.11 12.74 5.09
N LYS A 133 4.86 12.61 4.61
CA LYS A 133 4.16 11.33 4.58
C LYS A 133 3.36 11.16 3.30
N TYR A 134 3.60 10.06 2.61
CA TYR A 134 2.99 9.75 1.31
C TYR A 134 2.34 8.38 1.34
N CYS A 135 1.25 8.19 0.58
CA CYS A 135 0.65 6.88 0.36
C CYS A 135 0.55 6.55 -1.12
N LEU A 136 1.09 5.39 -1.49
CA LEU A 136 0.97 4.76 -2.79
C LEU A 136 -0.16 3.71 -2.74
N LYS A 137 -1.30 4.04 -3.35
CA LYS A 137 -2.39 3.08 -3.54
C LYS A 137 -2.05 2.19 -4.74
N MET A 138 -1.75 0.93 -4.49
CA MET A 138 -1.26 0.00 -5.51
C MET A 138 -1.93 -1.37 -5.40
N ALA A 139 -2.53 -1.84 -6.50
CA ALA A 139 -3.18 -3.14 -6.57
C ALA A 139 -2.27 -4.29 -6.09
N THR A 140 -2.84 -5.28 -5.41
CA THR A 140 -2.10 -6.47 -5.00
C THR A 140 -1.54 -7.20 -6.22
N GLY A 141 -0.25 -7.52 -6.19
CA GLY A 141 0.45 -8.14 -7.32
C GLY A 141 1.02 -7.16 -8.35
N SER A 142 0.76 -5.85 -8.24
CA SER A 142 1.35 -4.84 -9.16
C SER A 142 2.84 -4.52 -8.89
N GLY A 143 3.46 -5.17 -7.90
CA GLY A 143 4.88 -5.01 -7.57
C GLY A 143 5.21 -3.90 -6.58
N LYS A 144 4.43 -3.76 -5.49
CA LYS A 144 4.71 -2.83 -4.38
C LYS A 144 6.15 -2.95 -3.86
N THR A 145 6.61 -4.18 -3.64
CA THR A 145 7.99 -4.46 -3.16
C THR A 145 9.06 -3.95 -4.12
N TRP A 146 8.81 -3.95 -5.43
CA TRP A 146 9.77 -3.40 -6.40
C TRP A 146 9.85 -1.89 -6.31
N VAL A 147 8.72 -1.20 -6.16
CA VAL A 147 8.72 0.25 -5.92
C VAL A 147 9.40 0.58 -4.59
N LEU A 148 9.13 -0.20 -3.53
CA LEU A 148 9.80 -0.07 -2.24
C LEU A 148 11.33 -0.17 -2.38
N ASN A 149 11.82 -1.20 -3.06
CA ASN A 149 13.26 -1.40 -3.29
C ASN A 149 13.88 -0.25 -4.10
N ALA A 150 13.18 0.26 -5.12
CA ALA A 150 13.64 1.39 -5.90
C ALA A 150 13.77 2.67 -5.05
N LEU A 151 12.77 2.95 -4.20
CA LEU A 151 12.79 4.12 -3.31
C LEU A 151 13.86 4.00 -2.21
N LEU A 152 14.12 2.79 -1.72
CA LEU A 152 15.23 2.51 -0.80
C LEU A 152 16.58 2.83 -1.46
N VAL A 153 16.80 2.35 -2.70
CA VAL A 153 18.02 2.63 -3.48
C VAL A 153 18.18 4.13 -3.75
N TRP A 154 17.09 4.80 -4.13
CA TRP A 154 17.08 6.24 -4.38
C TRP A 154 17.46 7.05 -3.14
N HIS A 155 16.86 6.77 -1.98
CA HIS A 155 17.23 7.41 -0.73
C HIS A 155 18.69 7.12 -0.35
N TYR A 156 19.09 5.84 -0.43
CA TYR A 156 20.43 5.38 -0.06
C TYR A 156 21.53 6.13 -0.79
N PHE A 157 21.46 6.19 -2.12
CA PHE A 157 22.53 6.80 -2.90
C PHE A 157 22.54 8.33 -2.81
N ASN A 158 21.36 8.97 -2.72
CA ASN A 158 21.31 10.41 -2.51
C ASN A 158 21.94 10.79 -1.15
N ALA A 159 21.64 10.03 -0.09
CA ALA A 159 22.25 10.23 1.21
C ALA A 159 23.77 9.95 1.18
N LEU A 160 24.18 8.85 0.55
CA LEU A 160 25.59 8.48 0.43
C LEU A 160 26.42 9.52 -0.32
N ASN A 161 25.84 10.15 -1.35
CA ASN A 161 26.48 11.19 -2.14
C ASN A 161 26.31 12.60 -1.54
N ASN A 162 25.69 12.71 -0.36
CA ASN A 162 25.42 13.97 0.33
C ASN A 162 24.66 15.00 -0.53
N GLU A 163 23.74 14.50 -1.34
CA GLU A 163 22.87 15.32 -2.19
C GLU A 163 21.82 16.00 -1.31
N ARG A 164 21.71 17.33 -1.37
CA ARG A 164 20.77 18.14 -0.58
C ARG A 164 20.68 17.67 0.90
N PRO A 165 21.72 17.93 1.72
CA PRO A 165 21.78 17.46 3.10
C PRO A 165 20.49 17.75 3.87
N GLY A 166 19.97 16.75 4.58
CA GLY A 166 18.66 16.85 5.26
C GLY A 166 17.45 16.44 4.44
N LEU A 167 17.64 15.92 3.22
CA LEU A 167 16.52 15.45 2.39
C LEU A 167 16.47 13.92 2.25
N PHE A 168 17.59 13.22 2.45
CA PHE A 168 17.69 11.77 2.24
C PHE A 168 18.37 11.06 3.41
N THR A 169 18.20 9.75 3.47
CA THR A 169 18.75 8.88 4.51
C THR A 169 19.18 7.55 3.90
N ASN A 170 20.08 6.85 4.57
CA ASN A 170 20.46 5.47 4.28
C ASN A 170 20.09 4.51 5.43
N ARG A 171 19.12 4.94 6.27
CA ARG A 171 18.62 4.23 7.44
C ARG A 171 17.11 4.05 7.32
N PHE A 172 16.68 2.81 7.28
CA PHE A 172 15.30 2.46 6.94
C PHE A 172 14.64 1.61 8.01
N LEU A 173 13.36 1.87 8.27
CA LEU A 173 12.46 0.97 8.99
C LEU A 173 11.37 0.50 8.03
N ILE A 174 11.32 -0.80 7.74
CA ILE A 174 10.24 -1.42 6.98
C ILE A 174 9.27 -2.11 7.95
N VAL A 175 8.00 -1.72 7.89
CA VAL A 175 6.93 -2.27 8.75
C VAL A 175 5.97 -3.09 7.90
N THR A 176 5.66 -4.30 8.37
CA THR A 176 4.77 -5.23 7.70
C THR A 176 3.53 -5.54 8.58
N PRO A 177 2.44 -6.06 7.98
CA PRO A 177 1.20 -6.34 8.72
C PRO A 177 1.28 -7.59 9.60
N GLY A 178 2.23 -8.49 9.32
CA GLY A 178 2.37 -9.79 9.97
C GLY A 178 3.53 -10.61 9.41
N LYS A 179 3.81 -11.76 10.03
CA LYS A 179 5.02 -12.56 9.83
C LYS A 179 5.22 -13.09 8.41
N GLU A 180 4.15 -13.46 7.72
CA GLU A 180 4.26 -13.97 6.34
C GLU A 180 4.77 -12.89 5.36
N VAL A 181 4.24 -11.67 5.48
CA VAL A 181 4.69 -10.53 4.68
C VAL A 181 6.10 -10.11 5.09
N GLN A 182 6.38 -10.12 6.40
CA GLN A 182 7.71 -9.86 6.96
C GLN A 182 8.78 -10.76 6.35
N LYS A 183 8.55 -12.07 6.33
CA LYS A 183 9.48 -13.04 5.74
C LYS A 183 9.74 -12.74 4.26
N ARG A 184 8.69 -12.47 3.49
CA ARG A 184 8.80 -12.09 2.07
C ARG A 184 9.63 -10.82 1.89
N ILE A 185 9.44 -9.81 2.73
CA ILE A 185 10.23 -8.57 2.66
C ILE A 185 11.70 -8.83 3.01
N LEU A 186 11.98 -9.58 4.08
CA LEU A 186 13.34 -9.99 4.45
C LEU A 186 14.04 -10.70 3.29
N ASP A 187 13.36 -11.68 2.68
CA ASP A 187 13.87 -12.40 1.50
C ASP A 187 14.10 -11.48 0.29
N ALA A 188 13.30 -10.41 0.13
CA ALA A 188 13.41 -9.47 -0.98
C ALA A 188 14.51 -8.41 -0.82
N VAL A 189 14.88 -8.06 0.42
CA VAL A 189 15.88 -7.02 0.73
C VAL A 189 17.23 -7.59 1.18
N LYS A 190 17.36 -8.91 1.34
CA LYS A 190 18.61 -9.53 1.74
C LYS A 190 19.72 -9.29 0.70
N LEU A 191 20.83 -8.70 1.14
CA LEU A 191 21.99 -8.48 0.28
C LEU A 191 22.72 -9.80 -0.02
N GLY A 192 23.16 -9.94 -1.26
CA GLY A 192 23.77 -11.16 -1.78
C GLY A 192 22.75 -12.26 -2.13
N GLY A 193 23.12 -13.11 -3.09
CA GLY A 193 22.24 -14.16 -3.59
C GLY A 193 21.18 -13.65 -4.57
N GLU A 194 20.00 -14.28 -4.57
CA GLU A 194 18.96 -14.10 -5.60
C GLU A 194 17.82 -13.16 -5.19
N ALA A 195 17.92 -12.47 -4.04
CA ALA A 195 16.91 -11.53 -3.57
C ALA A 195 16.61 -10.43 -4.59
N ASP A 196 15.38 -9.91 -4.57
CA ASP A 196 14.92 -8.91 -5.53
C ASP A 196 15.82 -7.68 -5.56
N ILE A 197 16.25 -7.13 -4.41
CA ILE A 197 17.12 -5.95 -4.33
C ILE A 197 18.45 -6.12 -5.08
N ASN A 198 18.94 -7.36 -5.24
CA ASN A 198 20.20 -7.65 -5.93
C ASN A 198 20.04 -7.70 -7.46
N LYS A 199 18.82 -7.60 -7.99
CA LYS A 199 18.60 -7.57 -9.45
C LYS A 199 19.28 -6.36 -10.07
N THR A 200 19.85 -6.56 -11.26
CA THR A 200 20.52 -5.51 -12.03
C THR A 200 19.60 -4.31 -12.30
N LEU A 201 18.29 -4.52 -12.37
CA LEU A 201 17.28 -3.48 -12.53
C LEU A 201 17.44 -2.31 -11.54
N PHE A 202 17.78 -2.58 -10.28
CA PHE A 202 17.72 -1.56 -9.24
C PHE A 202 18.87 -0.56 -9.30
N MET A 203 20.05 -0.97 -9.76
CA MET A 203 21.27 -0.15 -9.68
C MET A 203 22.17 -0.30 -10.91
N PRO A 204 22.75 0.80 -11.43
CA PRO A 204 23.78 0.73 -12.48
C PRO A 204 24.99 -0.09 -12.04
N PRO A 205 25.76 -0.67 -12.98
CA PRO A 205 27.00 -1.37 -12.63
C PRO A 205 28.11 -0.41 -12.16
N GLY A 206 29.13 -0.98 -11.51
CA GLY A 206 30.41 -0.33 -11.25
C GLY A 206 30.59 0.30 -9.88
N VAL A 207 31.81 0.84 -9.68
CA VAL A 207 32.33 1.39 -8.42
C VAL A 207 31.50 2.51 -7.81
N ARG A 208 30.72 3.24 -8.62
CA ARG A 208 29.85 4.31 -8.13
C ARG A 208 28.55 3.78 -7.54
N TRP A 209 28.13 2.58 -7.91
CA TRP A 209 26.80 2.06 -7.58
C TRP A 209 26.92 0.74 -6.81
N ARG A 210 26.84 -0.39 -7.50
CA ARG A 210 26.77 -1.73 -6.90
C ARG A 210 27.86 -2.03 -5.87
N GLU A 211 29.09 -1.56 -6.09
CA GLU A 211 30.20 -1.84 -5.15
C GLU A 211 30.13 -1.03 -3.86
N ARG A 212 29.35 0.06 -3.84
CA ARG A 212 29.10 0.88 -2.64
C ARG A 212 27.79 0.54 -1.96
N PHE A 213 26.92 -0.26 -2.59
CA PHE A 213 25.62 -0.61 -2.03
C PHE A 213 25.77 -1.68 -0.96
N ASN A 214 25.75 -1.26 0.29
CA ASN A 214 25.83 -2.16 1.43
C ASN A 214 25.12 -1.56 2.65
N PHE A 215 24.41 -2.40 3.39
CA PHE A 215 23.75 -2.05 4.64
C PHE A 215 23.66 -3.26 5.56
N GLU A 216 23.53 -3.02 6.86
CA GLU A 216 23.22 -4.06 7.83
C GLU A 216 21.71 -4.31 7.87
N LEU A 217 21.28 -5.57 7.83
CA LEU A 217 19.88 -5.95 7.90
C LEU A 217 19.55 -6.42 9.32
N TYR A 218 18.64 -5.73 10.00
CA TYR A 218 18.15 -6.09 11.32
C TYR A 218 16.76 -6.73 11.23
N GLU A 219 16.61 -7.88 11.87
CA GLU A 219 15.41 -8.70 11.92
C GLU A 219 14.71 -8.58 13.28
N PRO A 220 13.43 -8.99 13.40
CA PRO A 220 12.65 -8.88 14.64
C PRO A 220 13.29 -9.52 15.88
N SER A 221 14.07 -10.58 15.67
CA SER A 221 14.79 -11.31 16.71
C SER A 221 15.98 -10.54 17.27
N ASP A 222 16.51 -9.57 16.54
CA ASP A 222 17.71 -8.83 16.93
C ASP A 222 17.42 -7.79 18.01
N PHE A 223 16.19 -7.25 18.04
CA PHE A 223 15.84 -6.18 18.96
C PHE A 223 15.81 -6.66 20.42
N ARG A 224 16.78 -6.18 21.18
CA ARG A 224 17.01 -6.46 22.60
C ARG A 224 17.65 -5.22 23.23
N GLU A 225 17.57 -5.09 24.56
CA GLU A 225 18.01 -3.90 25.30
C GLU A 225 19.49 -3.51 25.08
N ASN A 226 20.35 -4.47 24.68
CA ASN A 226 21.78 -4.24 24.43
C ASN A 226 22.16 -4.42 22.94
N LEU A 227 21.23 -4.16 22.03
CA LEU A 227 21.57 -4.07 20.61
C LEU A 227 22.14 -2.66 20.36
N ASP A 228 23.32 -2.58 19.75
CA ASP A 228 23.83 -1.32 19.20
C ASP A 228 23.65 -1.39 17.68
N LEU A 229 23.07 -0.35 17.09
CA LEU A 229 22.98 -0.26 15.63
C LEU A 229 24.32 0.19 15.04
N THR A 230 24.54 -0.18 13.78
CA THR A 230 25.73 0.26 13.03
C THR A 230 25.65 1.75 12.73
N ASP A 231 26.77 2.47 12.92
CA ASP A 231 26.88 3.88 12.52
C ASP A 231 26.75 4.10 11.01
N LYS A 232 26.87 3.03 10.22
CA LYS A 232 26.73 3.02 8.76
C LYS A 232 25.24 3.00 8.35
N SER A 233 24.98 2.45 7.16
CA SER A 233 23.63 2.26 6.61
C SER A 233 23.00 0.98 7.14
N PHE A 234 21.69 1.00 7.39
CA PHE A 234 20.95 -0.18 7.81
C PHE A 234 19.52 -0.21 7.28
N VAL A 235 18.97 -1.40 7.23
CA VAL A 235 17.55 -1.67 6.99
C VAL A 235 17.04 -2.50 8.15
N MET A 236 16.03 -2.01 8.85
CA MET A 236 15.35 -2.72 9.91
C MET A 236 14.00 -3.22 9.38
N VAL A 237 13.67 -4.50 9.56
CA VAL A 237 12.37 -5.05 9.15
C VAL A 237 11.63 -5.59 10.35
N THR A 238 10.43 -5.08 10.61
CA THR A 238 9.59 -5.55 11.71
C THR A 238 8.11 -5.54 11.34
N ASN A 239 7.26 -5.98 12.26
CA ASN A 239 5.81 -5.92 12.13
C ASN A 239 5.26 -4.87 13.11
N TRP A 240 4.06 -4.38 12.83
CA TRP A 240 3.47 -3.32 13.65
C TRP A 240 3.14 -3.74 15.10
N GLN A 241 3.00 -5.05 15.36
CA GLN A 241 2.65 -5.60 16.68
C GLN A 241 3.80 -5.42 17.70
N GLN A 242 5.04 -5.19 17.22
CA GLN A 242 6.19 -4.90 18.08
C GLN A 242 6.17 -3.51 18.70
N PHE A 243 5.42 -2.56 18.12
CA PHE A 243 5.35 -1.17 18.59
C PHE A 243 4.41 -0.94 19.77
N ARG A 244 4.09 -2.01 20.51
CA ARG A 244 3.38 -1.90 21.79
C ARG A 244 4.32 -1.35 22.85
N PHE A 245 3.79 -0.49 23.72
CA PHE A 245 4.51 0.03 24.87
C PHE A 245 4.40 -0.94 26.03
N ALA A 246 5.43 -0.99 26.89
CA ALA A 246 5.45 -1.91 28.03
C ALA A 246 4.29 -1.71 29.02
N LYS A 247 3.69 -0.51 29.04
CA LYS A 247 2.58 -0.14 29.93
C LYS A 247 1.19 -0.44 29.35
N ASP A 248 1.07 -0.92 28.11
CA ASP A 248 -0.24 -1.23 27.51
C ASP A 248 -0.83 -2.53 28.12
N ASP A 249 -2.13 -2.52 28.45
CA ASP A 249 -2.83 -3.65 29.10
C ASP A 249 -2.95 -4.87 28.15
N PRO A 250 -2.52 -6.08 28.56
CA PRO A 250 -2.62 -7.29 27.74
C PRO A 250 -4.04 -7.73 27.37
N SER A 251 -5.06 -7.40 28.18
CA SER A 251 -6.41 -7.97 28.11
C SER A 251 -7.29 -7.40 26.99
N LEU A 252 -7.12 -6.13 26.63
CA LEU A 252 -7.90 -5.43 25.61
C LEU A 252 -7.72 -5.98 24.18
N TRP A 253 -6.70 -6.82 23.97
CA TRP A 253 -6.22 -7.20 22.65
C TRP A 253 -6.39 -8.69 22.34
N GLU A 254 -6.72 -9.52 23.34
CA GLU A 254 -7.06 -10.94 23.16
C GLU A 254 -8.30 -11.11 22.26
N ASP A 255 -9.26 -10.18 22.34
CA ASP A 255 -10.47 -10.16 21.51
C ASP A 255 -10.22 -9.74 20.04
N LEU A 256 -9.08 -9.12 19.76
CA LEU A 256 -8.83 -8.43 18.50
C LEU A 256 -8.03 -9.26 17.49
N LEU A 257 -7.08 -10.09 17.94
CA LEU A 257 -6.04 -10.62 17.04
C LEU A 257 -5.65 -12.09 17.23
N GLY A 258 -6.21 -12.82 18.22
CA GLY A 258 -6.20 -14.28 18.28
C GLY A 258 -4.85 -15.00 18.44
N GLU A 259 -3.71 -14.35 18.17
CA GLU A 259 -2.38 -14.91 18.35
C GLU A 259 -1.50 -13.94 19.15
N ARG A 260 -0.97 -14.44 20.26
CA ARG A 260 0.08 -13.76 21.04
C ARG A 260 1.40 -14.08 20.38
N GLU A 261 2.12 -13.06 19.92
CA GLU A 261 3.57 -13.19 19.76
C GLU A 261 4.24 -11.81 19.84
N GLU A 262 5.40 -11.81 20.51
CA GLU A 262 6.38 -10.73 20.71
C GLU A 262 6.13 -9.80 21.92
N THR A 263 7.15 -9.73 22.79
CA THR A 263 7.25 -8.74 23.87
C THR A 263 7.08 -7.33 23.30
N PRO A 264 6.38 -6.41 23.97
CA PRO A 264 6.39 -4.99 23.63
C PRO A 264 7.84 -4.47 23.49
N LYS A 265 8.16 -3.80 22.37
CA LYS A 265 9.50 -3.29 22.06
C LYS A 265 9.49 -1.84 21.58
N ALA A 266 8.38 -1.12 21.74
CA ALA A 266 8.25 0.26 21.24
C ALA A 266 9.38 1.16 21.75
N GLU A 267 9.63 1.15 23.06
CA GLU A 267 10.65 1.99 23.68
C GLU A 267 12.06 1.62 23.20
N ILE A 268 12.37 0.33 23.08
CA ILE A 268 13.67 -0.16 22.59
C ILE A 268 13.87 0.27 21.14
N ILE A 269 12.90 0.01 20.26
CA ILE A 269 13.02 0.35 18.84
C ILE A 269 13.12 1.87 18.66
N ALA A 270 12.34 2.64 19.41
CA ALA A 270 12.43 4.10 19.34
C ALA A 270 13.79 4.62 19.83
N ASP A 271 14.34 4.07 20.91
CA ASP A 271 15.67 4.46 21.37
C ASP A 271 16.74 4.20 20.31
N LEU A 272 16.77 2.99 19.75
CA LEU A 272 17.69 2.59 18.68
C LEU A 272 17.59 3.48 17.42
N LEU A 273 16.36 3.74 16.96
CA LEU A 273 16.16 4.51 15.74
C LEU A 273 16.45 6.00 15.94
N THR A 274 16.22 6.53 17.15
CA THR A 274 16.44 7.94 17.47
C THR A 274 17.88 8.27 17.78
N GLU A 275 18.79 7.29 17.84
CA GLU A 275 20.23 7.56 17.86
C GLU A 275 20.69 8.37 16.64
N TYR A 276 19.94 8.27 15.53
CA TYR A 276 20.23 8.93 14.27
C TYR A 276 19.25 10.08 13.97
N PRO A 277 19.74 11.18 13.36
CA PRO A 277 18.91 12.33 13.00
C PRO A 277 18.07 12.11 11.74
N ASP A 278 18.27 10.99 11.06
CA ASP A 278 17.68 10.67 9.76
C ASP A 278 17.11 9.25 9.72
N ILE A 279 15.85 9.12 9.30
CA ILE A 279 15.17 7.84 9.10
C ILE A 279 14.06 7.94 8.04
N CYS A 280 13.89 6.87 7.26
CA CYS A 280 12.77 6.68 6.33
C CYS A 280 12.01 5.40 6.69
N ILE A 281 10.70 5.54 6.84
CA ILE A 281 9.80 4.50 7.33
C ILE A 281 8.90 4.05 6.18
N LEU A 282 8.98 2.78 5.82
CA LEU A 282 8.31 2.17 4.68
C LEU A 282 7.29 1.15 5.18
N ASN A 283 5.99 1.42 5.02
CA ASN A 283 4.94 0.51 5.48
C ASN A 283 4.38 -0.32 4.32
N ASP A 284 4.53 -1.64 4.34
CA ASP A 284 3.81 -2.54 3.43
C ASP A 284 2.44 -2.89 4.01
N GLU A 285 1.40 -2.83 3.19
CA GLU A 285 -0.01 -3.00 3.59
C GLU A 285 -0.45 -2.07 4.74
N ALA A 286 -0.19 -0.76 4.56
CA ALA A 286 -0.40 0.27 5.57
C ALA A 286 -1.84 0.39 6.14
N HIS A 287 -2.83 -0.22 5.49
CA HIS A 287 -4.19 -0.26 6.05
C HIS A 287 -4.28 -1.04 7.38
N HIS A 288 -3.35 -1.95 7.65
CA HIS A 288 -3.27 -2.64 8.93
C HIS A 288 -2.76 -1.76 10.06
N VAL A 289 -1.89 -0.78 9.76
CA VAL A 289 -1.31 0.10 10.78
C VAL A 289 -2.17 1.32 11.08
N HIS A 290 -3.09 1.66 10.16
CA HIS A 290 -3.99 2.81 10.25
C HIS A 290 -5.46 2.42 10.52
N ALA A 291 -5.73 1.26 11.14
CA ALA A 291 -7.11 0.82 11.42
C ALA A 291 -7.94 1.90 12.15
N ALA A 292 -9.26 1.98 11.96
CA ALA A 292 -10.04 3.08 12.55
C ALA A 292 -9.99 3.09 14.10
N LYS A 293 -10.07 4.30 14.70
CA LYS A 293 -10.36 4.50 16.13
C LYS A 293 -11.47 3.55 16.56
N ARG A 294 -11.18 2.59 17.44
CA ARG A 294 -12.21 1.77 18.07
C ARG A 294 -12.51 2.44 19.41
N PRO A 295 -13.70 3.02 19.60
CA PRO A 295 -14.10 3.38 20.95
C PRO A 295 -14.15 2.09 21.76
N ASN A 296 -13.40 2.06 22.86
CA ASN A 296 -13.48 0.96 23.80
C ASN A 296 -14.91 0.92 24.36
N LYS A 297 -15.59 -0.23 24.18
CA LYS A 297 -17.00 -0.38 24.55
C LYS A 297 -17.24 -0.27 26.06
N GLU A 298 -16.22 -0.49 26.88
CA GLU A 298 -16.32 -0.48 28.34
C GLU A 298 -15.87 0.86 28.94
N THR A 299 -14.86 1.52 28.36
CA THR A 299 -14.28 2.75 28.92
C THR A 299 -14.71 4.02 28.19
N GLY A 300 -15.31 3.92 27.00
CA GLY A 300 -15.76 5.05 26.19
C GLY A 300 -14.62 5.97 25.70
N LYS A 301 -13.35 5.59 25.92
CA LYS A 301 -12.19 6.35 25.49
C LYS A 301 -11.83 6.03 24.05
N ASP A 302 -11.43 7.06 23.30
CA ASP A 302 -10.78 6.93 22.01
C ASP A 302 -9.44 6.22 22.22
N GLU A 303 -9.34 4.95 21.80
CA GLU A 303 -8.05 4.27 21.74
C GLU A 303 -7.30 4.76 20.50
N GLU A 304 -6.27 5.57 20.74
CA GLU A 304 -5.33 5.96 19.70
C GLU A 304 -4.53 4.72 19.25
N LEU A 305 -4.43 4.54 17.95
CA LEU A 305 -3.79 3.37 17.33
C LEU A 305 -2.34 3.24 17.78
N ILE A 306 -1.93 2.02 18.13
CA ILE A 306 -0.55 1.67 18.55
C ILE A 306 0.48 2.31 17.62
N TRP A 307 0.28 2.17 16.30
CA TRP A 307 1.16 2.75 15.30
C TRP A 307 1.20 4.29 15.35
N ARG A 308 0.05 4.96 15.47
CA ARG A 308 -0.01 6.43 15.53
C ARG A 308 0.64 6.97 16.81
N ARG A 309 0.42 6.30 17.94
CA ARG A 309 1.10 6.59 19.21
C ARG A 309 2.61 6.42 19.08
N PHE A 310 3.06 5.30 18.52
CA PHE A 310 4.47 5.02 18.28
C PHE A 310 5.12 6.05 17.35
N MET A 311 4.48 6.40 16.23
CA MET A 311 5.01 7.38 15.28
C MET A 311 5.14 8.78 15.89
N THR A 312 4.13 9.20 16.66
CA THR A 312 4.17 10.48 17.41
C THR A 312 5.33 10.47 18.41
N PHE A 313 5.45 9.38 19.18
CA PHE A 313 6.53 9.20 20.16
C PHE A 313 7.91 9.22 19.50
N LEU A 314 8.10 8.42 18.45
CA LEU A 314 9.35 8.31 17.69
C LEU A 314 9.78 9.68 17.12
N TYR A 315 8.84 10.40 16.48
CA TYR A 315 9.12 11.71 15.92
C TYR A 315 9.51 12.74 17.00
N GLN A 316 8.77 12.78 18.11
CA GLN A 316 9.06 13.69 19.21
C GLN A 316 10.43 13.37 19.83
N GLN A 317 10.71 12.10 20.12
CA GLN A 317 11.98 11.66 20.70
C GLN A 317 13.17 11.98 19.77
N GLN A 318 13.06 11.71 18.46
CA GLN A 318 14.09 12.10 17.50
C GLN A 318 14.28 13.62 17.51
N SER A 319 13.18 14.36 17.61
CA SER A 319 13.21 15.82 17.58
C SER A 319 13.91 16.45 18.77
N GLU A 320 13.70 15.88 19.95
CA GLU A 320 14.34 16.32 21.19
C GLU A 320 15.83 15.92 21.20
N ARG A 321 16.16 14.69 20.77
CA ARG A 321 17.53 14.15 20.79
C ARG A 321 18.48 14.85 19.81
N HIS A 322 17.95 15.37 18.70
CA HIS A 322 18.73 16.02 17.64
C HIS A 322 18.33 17.48 17.41
N ALA A 323 17.93 18.18 18.49
CA ALA A 323 17.52 19.58 18.43
C ALA A 323 18.67 20.54 18.03
N ASP A 324 19.92 20.11 18.19
CA ASP A 324 21.14 20.84 17.86
C ASP A 324 21.62 20.63 16.42
N LYS A 325 20.99 19.73 15.66
CA LYS A 325 21.39 19.41 14.28
C LYS A 325 20.82 20.42 13.29
N ASP A 326 21.65 20.80 12.32
CA ASP A 326 21.26 21.70 11.22
C ASP A 326 20.13 21.12 10.36
N TYR A 327 20.03 19.79 10.28
CA TYR A 327 18.99 19.09 9.54
C TYR A 327 18.61 17.77 10.22
N ARG A 328 17.38 17.33 9.95
CA ARG A 328 16.88 15.99 10.28
C ARG A 328 16.05 15.45 9.13
N VAL A 329 16.02 14.13 9.00
CA VAL A 329 15.14 13.45 8.05
C VAL A 329 14.19 12.55 8.82
N PHE A 330 12.89 12.74 8.58
CA PHE A 330 11.87 11.85 9.08
C PHE A 330 10.79 11.74 8.03
N GLN A 331 10.76 10.63 7.30
CA GLN A 331 9.80 10.44 6.22
C GLN A 331 9.04 9.12 6.41
N GLN A 332 7.78 9.11 6.03
CA GLN A 332 6.97 7.90 5.96
C GLN A 332 6.40 7.68 4.55
N ILE A 333 6.56 6.49 4.00
CA ILE A 333 5.94 6.07 2.74
C ILE A 333 5.09 4.83 3.00
N ASP A 334 3.78 5.00 2.82
CA ASP A 334 2.77 3.95 2.96
C ASP A 334 2.49 3.28 1.62
N PHE A 335 2.51 1.95 1.59
CA PHE A 335 2.08 1.14 0.45
C PHE A 335 0.83 0.36 0.83
N SER A 336 -0.24 0.44 0.04
CA SER A 336 -1.46 -0.32 0.34
C SER A 336 -2.32 -0.52 -0.90
N ALA A 337 -2.96 -1.69 -1.03
CA ALA A 337 -4.00 -1.88 -2.05
C ALA A 337 -5.34 -1.24 -1.64
N THR A 338 -5.53 -1.05 -0.33
CA THR A 338 -6.79 -0.63 0.28
C THR A 338 -6.58 0.47 1.33
N PRO A 339 -6.05 1.64 0.97
CA PRO A 339 -5.74 2.73 1.92
C PRO A 339 -7.00 3.49 2.32
N PHE A 340 -7.88 2.86 3.08
CA PHE A 340 -9.06 3.49 3.65
C PHE A 340 -9.26 3.11 5.12
N PHE A 341 -9.85 4.02 5.87
CA PHE A 341 -10.38 3.79 7.19
C PHE A 341 -11.77 3.15 7.10
N GLY A 342 -12.19 2.47 8.17
CA GLY A 342 -13.55 1.94 8.30
C GLY A 342 -13.80 0.62 7.54
N SER A 343 -15.07 0.20 7.52
CA SER A 343 -15.49 -1.10 6.96
C SER A 343 -16.87 -1.02 6.32
N GLY A 344 -17.17 -1.93 5.40
CA GLY A 344 -18.46 -1.97 4.71
C GLY A 344 -18.68 -0.73 3.83
N GLU A 345 -19.81 -0.07 4.02
CA GLU A 345 -20.19 1.13 3.25
C GLU A 345 -19.52 2.42 3.75
N ASN A 346 -19.01 2.43 4.97
CA ASN A 346 -18.39 3.61 5.60
C ASN A 346 -16.86 3.53 5.46
N LYS A 347 -16.37 3.72 4.23
CA LYS A 347 -14.95 3.78 3.91
C LYS A 347 -14.53 5.19 3.54
N ASP A 348 -13.49 5.70 4.19
CA ASP A 348 -12.86 6.98 3.88
C ASP A 348 -11.40 6.75 3.53
N TYR A 349 -11.00 7.20 2.33
CA TYR A 349 -9.62 7.04 1.87
C TYR A 349 -8.64 7.85 2.72
N PHE A 350 -7.40 7.36 2.81
CA PHE A 350 -6.31 8.11 3.41
C PHE A 350 -6.15 9.47 2.73
N PRO A 351 -6.04 10.57 3.48
CA PRO A 351 -5.88 11.90 2.91
C PRO A 351 -4.49 12.12 2.29
N HIS A 352 -3.48 11.33 2.66
CA HIS A 352 -2.11 11.45 2.17
C HIS A 352 -1.80 10.57 0.95
N ILE A 353 -2.81 10.07 0.22
CA ILE A 353 -2.61 9.33 -1.03
C ILE A 353 -2.07 10.29 -2.09
N VAL A 354 -0.96 9.93 -2.73
CA VAL A 354 -0.34 10.71 -3.82
C VAL A 354 -0.35 9.97 -5.15
N TYR A 355 -0.59 8.66 -5.12
CA TYR A 355 -0.68 7.82 -6.32
C TYR A 355 -1.82 6.82 -6.21
N ASP A 356 -2.56 6.61 -7.31
CA ASP A 356 -3.60 5.60 -7.41
C ASP A 356 -3.41 4.66 -8.61
N TYR A 357 -3.20 3.39 -8.31
CA TYR A 357 -3.27 2.29 -9.25
C TYR A 357 -4.10 1.15 -8.68
N ASN A 358 -5.35 1.05 -9.14
CA ASN A 358 -6.35 0.16 -8.55
C ASN A 358 -6.43 -1.21 -9.27
N LEU A 359 -7.13 -2.16 -8.65
CA LEU A 359 -7.25 -3.53 -9.18
C LEU A 359 -7.92 -3.59 -10.55
N ALA A 360 -8.87 -2.69 -10.84
CA ALA A 360 -9.55 -2.64 -12.13
C ALA A 360 -8.58 -2.23 -13.25
N GLN A 361 -7.75 -1.21 -13.00
CA GLN A 361 -6.66 -0.81 -13.92
C GLN A 361 -5.63 -1.94 -14.08
N ALA A 362 -5.17 -2.54 -12.97
CA ALA A 362 -4.23 -3.66 -13.01
C ALA A 362 -4.75 -4.86 -13.83
N SER A 363 -6.04 -5.15 -13.72
CA SER A 363 -6.70 -6.20 -14.50
C SER A 363 -6.83 -5.82 -15.98
N ALA A 364 -7.08 -4.55 -16.29
CA ALA A 364 -7.15 -4.06 -17.67
C ALA A 364 -5.77 -4.11 -18.35
N ASP A 365 -4.72 -3.79 -17.61
CA ASP A 365 -3.33 -3.83 -18.06
C ASP A 365 -2.75 -5.26 -18.09
N MET A 366 -3.54 -6.28 -17.71
CA MET A 366 -3.14 -7.70 -17.61
C MET A 366 -1.92 -7.96 -16.72
N LEU A 367 -1.66 -7.09 -15.73
CA LEU A 367 -0.55 -7.24 -14.79
C LEU A 367 -0.87 -8.16 -13.60
N VAL A 368 -2.16 -8.41 -13.36
CA VAL A 368 -2.63 -9.29 -12.28
C VAL A 368 -3.53 -10.38 -12.82
N LYS A 369 -3.58 -11.52 -12.10
CA LYS A 369 -4.44 -12.65 -12.46
C LYS A 369 -5.90 -12.19 -12.48
N GLN A 370 -6.59 -12.45 -13.58
CA GLN A 370 -8.02 -12.20 -13.69
C GLN A 370 -8.79 -13.21 -12.82
N LEU A 371 -9.53 -12.69 -11.83
CA LEU A 371 -10.43 -13.49 -10.99
C LEU A 371 -11.81 -13.51 -11.66
N PHE A 372 -12.18 -14.65 -12.24
CA PHE A 372 -13.53 -14.86 -12.74
C PHE A 372 -14.46 -15.20 -11.57
N LEU A 373 -15.10 -14.17 -11.00
CA LEU A 373 -16.18 -14.33 -10.02
C LEU A 373 -17.48 -14.62 -10.76
N GLU A 374 -17.87 -15.88 -10.77
CA GLU A 374 -19.11 -16.33 -11.39
C GLU A 374 -20.27 -16.15 -10.40
N GLN A 375 -21.14 -15.17 -10.65
CA GLN A 375 -22.44 -15.07 -9.96
C GLN A 375 -23.36 -16.14 -10.54
N ARG A 376 -23.59 -17.21 -9.76
CA ARG A 376 -24.43 -18.33 -10.19
C ARG A 376 -25.91 -17.98 -10.04
N GLN A 377 -26.61 -17.82 -11.15
CA GLN A 377 -28.06 -17.99 -11.16
C GLN A 377 -28.37 -19.49 -11.23
N GLY A 378 -29.05 -20.04 -10.24
CA GLY A 378 -29.62 -21.40 -10.35
C GLY A 378 -29.76 -22.22 -9.07
N TYR A 379 -29.02 -21.90 -8.00
CA TYR A 379 -29.11 -22.66 -6.75
C TYR A 379 -29.30 -21.69 -5.58
N ASN A 380 -30.40 -21.85 -4.83
CA ASN A 380 -30.63 -21.11 -3.59
C ASN A 380 -29.75 -21.70 -2.48
N LEU A 381 -28.46 -21.36 -2.52
CA LEU A 381 -27.43 -21.84 -1.59
C LEU A 381 -27.71 -21.41 -0.13
N GLU A 382 -28.49 -20.35 0.07
CA GLU A 382 -28.90 -19.87 1.39
C GLU A 382 -29.84 -20.84 2.12
N ALA A 383 -30.52 -21.71 1.37
CA ALA A 383 -31.45 -22.71 1.92
C ALA A 383 -30.78 -24.08 2.24
N LEU A 384 -29.48 -24.23 1.96
CA LEU A 384 -28.77 -25.51 2.13
C LEU A 384 -27.96 -25.54 3.43
N ASP A 385 -28.11 -26.61 4.22
CA ASP A 385 -27.26 -26.86 5.38
C ASP A 385 -25.96 -27.55 4.95
N PHE A 386 -24.83 -27.01 5.40
CA PHE A 386 -23.48 -27.49 5.09
C PHE A 386 -22.86 -28.30 6.23
N ARG A 387 -23.61 -28.58 7.31
CA ARG A 387 -23.15 -29.42 8.42
C ARG A 387 -23.27 -30.90 8.07
N ALA A 388 -22.16 -31.63 8.22
CA ALA A 388 -22.09 -33.06 7.95
C ALA A 388 -23.18 -33.86 8.71
N GLU A 389 -23.72 -34.88 8.06
CA GLU A 389 -24.70 -35.80 8.64
C GLU A 389 -24.06 -36.58 9.79
N ARG A 390 -24.74 -36.62 10.95
CA ARG A 390 -24.22 -37.26 12.15
C ARG A 390 -25.16 -38.35 12.65
N GLY A 391 -24.56 -39.44 13.14
CA GLY A 391 -25.26 -40.56 13.75
C GLY A 391 -25.87 -40.18 15.11
N PRO A 392 -26.61 -41.12 15.73
CA PRO A 392 -27.27 -40.88 17.01
C PRO A 392 -26.26 -40.51 18.11
N SER A 393 -26.59 -39.46 18.88
CA SER A 393 -25.78 -38.91 19.96
C SER A 393 -26.07 -39.64 21.28
N GLN A 394 -25.04 -40.12 21.98
CA GLN A 394 -25.17 -40.51 23.39
C GLN A 394 -24.75 -39.35 24.31
N GLY A 395 -25.72 -38.75 25.01
CA GLY A 395 -25.49 -37.64 25.94
C GLY A 395 -25.20 -36.29 25.26
N LYS A 396 -24.36 -35.44 25.88
CA LYS A 396 -24.04 -34.07 25.41
C LYS A 396 -23.00 -33.99 24.28
N LYS A 397 -22.46 -35.13 23.80
CA LYS A 397 -21.44 -35.15 22.73
C LYS A 397 -22.12 -35.34 21.38
N ARG A 398 -21.85 -34.46 20.41
CA ARG A 398 -22.33 -34.59 19.02
C ARG A 398 -21.97 -35.98 18.46
N GLY A 399 -22.93 -36.66 17.84
CA GLY A 399 -22.73 -37.98 17.23
C GLY A 399 -21.66 -37.99 16.13
N GLU A 400 -21.13 -39.17 15.84
CA GLU A 400 -20.08 -39.36 14.83
C GLU A 400 -20.57 -38.96 13.43
N ILE A 401 -19.65 -38.49 12.58
CA ILE A 401 -19.99 -38.10 11.20
C ILE A 401 -20.23 -39.37 10.39
N VAL A 402 -21.45 -39.52 9.87
CA VAL A 402 -21.87 -40.71 9.10
C VAL A 402 -22.01 -40.40 7.60
N GLY A 403 -22.02 -39.13 7.21
CA GLY A 403 -22.19 -38.76 5.81
C GLY A 403 -21.99 -37.27 5.53
N LEU A 404 -21.94 -36.95 4.25
CA LEU A 404 -21.95 -35.57 3.76
C LEU A 404 -23.38 -35.05 3.69
N SER A 405 -23.57 -33.79 4.07
CA SER A 405 -24.87 -33.13 3.96
C SER A 405 -25.29 -32.97 2.49
N PRO A 406 -26.59 -32.76 2.21
CA PRO A 406 -27.06 -32.40 0.87
C PRO A 406 -26.33 -31.18 0.30
N GLY A 407 -26.10 -30.14 1.11
CA GLY A 407 -25.34 -28.95 0.68
C GLY A 407 -23.87 -29.25 0.34
N GLN A 408 -23.21 -30.14 1.09
CA GLN A 408 -21.85 -30.56 0.81
C GLN A 408 -21.74 -31.45 -0.44
N LYS A 409 -22.71 -32.36 -0.65
CA LYS A 409 -22.80 -33.20 -1.86
C LYS A 409 -22.98 -32.34 -3.12
N VAL A 410 -23.89 -31.38 -3.07
CA VAL A 410 -24.10 -30.40 -4.16
C VAL A 410 -22.82 -29.61 -4.45
N MET A 411 -22.08 -29.18 -3.43
CA MET A 411 -20.79 -28.49 -3.66
C MET A 411 -19.75 -29.38 -4.35
N LEU A 412 -19.67 -30.65 -4.00
CA LEU A 412 -18.72 -31.58 -4.61
C LEU A 412 -19.10 -31.91 -6.06
N GLU A 413 -20.39 -32.09 -6.36
CA GLU A 413 -20.87 -32.28 -7.73
C GLU A 413 -20.52 -31.07 -8.61
N ILE A 414 -20.80 -29.86 -8.12
CA ILE A 414 -20.45 -28.64 -8.84
C ILE A 414 -18.93 -28.50 -9.01
N GLY A 415 -18.15 -28.84 -7.98
CA GLY A 415 -16.69 -28.83 -8.06
C GLY A 415 -16.16 -29.81 -9.11
N LYS A 416 -16.78 -30.99 -9.21
CA LYS A 416 -16.45 -32.04 -10.18
C LYS A 416 -16.77 -31.61 -11.61
N GLU A 417 -17.99 -31.13 -11.88
CA GLU A 417 -18.38 -30.66 -13.21
C GLU A 417 -17.44 -29.55 -13.71
N LYS A 418 -16.98 -28.68 -12.81
CA LYS A 418 -16.06 -27.60 -13.18
C LYS A 418 -14.65 -28.09 -13.51
N LEU A 419 -14.16 -29.11 -12.80
CA LEU A 419 -12.89 -29.75 -13.14
C LEU A 419 -12.98 -30.43 -14.51
N GLU A 420 -14.11 -31.04 -14.84
CA GLU A 420 -14.36 -31.63 -16.15
C GLU A 420 -14.34 -30.57 -17.26
N GLN A 421 -15.08 -29.46 -17.09
CA GLN A 421 -15.07 -28.33 -18.04
C GLN A 421 -13.68 -27.70 -18.23
N LEU A 422 -12.93 -27.50 -17.15
CA LEU A 422 -11.56 -26.95 -17.23
C LEU A 422 -10.60 -27.91 -17.94
N THR A 423 -10.83 -29.22 -17.84
CA THR A 423 -10.04 -30.23 -18.52
C THR A 423 -10.31 -30.21 -20.03
N GLU A 424 -11.57 -30.09 -20.45
CA GLU A 424 -11.95 -29.93 -21.86
C GLU A 424 -11.38 -28.64 -22.48
N VAL A 425 -11.45 -27.52 -21.75
CA VAL A 425 -10.89 -26.24 -22.20
C VAL A 425 -9.37 -26.33 -22.35
N LYS A 426 -8.67 -26.98 -21.40
CA LYS A 426 -7.22 -27.24 -21.51
C LYS A 426 -6.85 -28.08 -22.72
N GLN A 427 -7.61 -29.14 -23.01
CA GLN A 427 -7.37 -29.99 -24.18
C GLN A 427 -7.59 -29.23 -25.49
N THR A 428 -8.60 -28.37 -25.55
CA THR A 428 -8.92 -27.55 -26.71
C THR A 428 -7.84 -26.47 -26.98
N LEU A 429 -7.30 -25.87 -25.92
CA LEU A 429 -6.18 -24.92 -26.00
C LEU A 429 -4.88 -25.60 -26.44
N TYR A 430 -4.59 -26.81 -25.96
CA TYR A 430 -3.43 -27.60 -26.41
C TYR A 430 -3.50 -27.95 -27.91
N PHE A 431 -4.69 -28.26 -28.42
CA PHE A 431 -4.91 -28.56 -29.83
C PHE A 431 -4.71 -27.34 -30.75
N ARG A 432 -5.02 -26.13 -30.26
CA ARG A 432 -4.83 -24.87 -31.02
C ARG A 432 -3.39 -24.36 -31.05
N ILE A 433 -2.57 -24.73 -30.06
CA ILE A 433 -1.15 -24.34 -29.99
C ILE A 433 -0.25 -25.31 -30.78
N SER A 434 -0.77 -26.50 -31.11
CA SER A 434 -0.03 -27.56 -31.81
C SER A 434 -0.33 -27.65 -33.33
N CYS A 435 -1.11 -26.71 -33.88
CA CYS A 435 -1.43 -26.60 -35.31
C CYS A 435 -0.83 -25.34 -35.92
#